data_AF-A0A4V1NUN2-F1
#
_entry.id   AF-A0A4V1NUN2-F1
#
_cell.length_a   1.000
_cell.length_b   1.000
_cell.length_c   1.000
_cell.angle_alpha   90.00
_cell.angle_beta   90.00
_cell.angle_gamma   90.00
#
_symmetry.space_group_name_H-M   'P 1'
#
loop_
_entity.id
_entity.type
_entity.pdbx_description
1 polymer ?
#
loop_
_entity_poly.entity_id
_entity_poly.type
_entity_poly.pdbx_seq_one_letter_code
_entity_poly.pdbx_strand_id
1 'polypeptide(L)' 'MQEFDLYVNSQEPNLGLYVRAGAALPDLSSLHPWEFYRAVAANELSAELVQRIQIDGHAFQDLG' A
#
# COMPACT_ATOMS: atom_id res chain seq x y z
N MET A 1 15.10 8.85 1.61
CA MET A 1 13.82 9.06 2.33
C MET A 1 13.05 7.75 2.21
N GLN A 2 12.24 7.35 3.19
CA GLN A 2 11.49 6.11 3.08
C GLN A 2 10.28 6.34 2.16
N GLU A 3 10.09 5.47 1.17
CA GLU A 3 9.02 5.52 0.18
C GLU A 3 8.22 4.23 0.22
N PHE A 4 6.95 4.34 -0.17
CA PHE A 4 5.99 3.25 -0.18
C PHE A 4 5.25 3.24 -1.50
N ASP A 5 4.98 2.06 -2.03
CA ASP A 5 4.19 1.89 -3.25
C ASP A 5 2.72 1.76 -2.86
N LEU A 6 1.87 2.60 -3.45
CA LEU A 6 0.42 2.55 -3.31
C LEU A 6 -0.18 1.81 -4.51
N TYR A 7 -0.94 0.77 -4.20
CA TYR A 7 -1.77 0.03 -5.13
C TYR A 7 -3.25 0.31 -4.84
N VAL A 8 -4.05 0.46 -5.87
CA VAL A 8 -5.51 0.62 -5.75
C VAL A 8 -6.22 -0.59 -6.32
N ASN A 9 -7.37 -0.93 -5.76
CA ASN A 9 -8.17 -2.05 -6.24
C ASN A 9 -9.25 -1.55 -7.22
N SER A 10 -9.24 -2.00 -8.47
CA SER A 10 -10.25 -1.60 -9.46
C SER A 10 -11.66 -2.15 -9.17
N GLN A 11 -11.81 -3.12 -8.26
CA GLN A 11 -13.11 -3.56 -7.73
C GLN A 11 -13.55 -2.75 -6.49
N GLU A 12 -12.59 -2.20 -5.75
CA GLU A 12 -12.80 -1.42 -4.53
C GLU A 12 -12.01 -0.11 -4.63
N PRO A 13 -12.51 0.91 -5.36
CA PRO A 13 -11.75 2.12 -5.69
C PRO A 13 -11.36 2.95 -4.46
N ASN A 14 -12.03 2.73 -3.33
CA ASN A 14 -11.73 3.38 -2.06
C ASN A 14 -10.69 2.61 -1.24
N LEU A 15 -10.21 1.44 -1.68
CA LEU A 15 -9.25 0.65 -0.92
C LEU A 15 -7.84 0.81 -1.50
N GLY A 16 -6.95 1.38 -0.70
CA GLY A 16 -5.52 1.51 -0.97
C GLY A 16 -4.70 0.45 -0.23
N LEU A 17 -3.75 -0.16 -0.93
CA LEU A 17 -2.75 -1.06 -0.37
C LEU A 17 -1.39 -0.38 -0.46
N TYR A 18 -0.80 -0.12 0.70
CA TYR A 18 0.54 0.42 0.83
C TYR A 18 1.53 -0.70 1.12
N VAL A 19 2.63 -0.75 0.38
CA VAL A 19 3.74 -1.68 0.60
C VAL A 19 5.07 -0.94 0.62
N ARG A 20 6.11 -1.56 1.17
CA ARG A 20 7.47 -0.99 1.12
C ARG A 20 7.92 -0.84 -0.33
N ALA A 21 8.55 0.28 -0.67
CA ALA A 21 9.04 0.50 -2.02
C ALA A 21 9.96 -0.64 -2.49
N GLY A 22 9.64 -1.20 -3.66
CA GLY A 22 10.40 -2.30 -4.25
C GLY A 22 10.22 -3.66 -3.55
N ALA A 23 9.31 -3.78 -2.58
CA ALA A 23 8.87 -5.08 -2.10
C ALA A 23 7.96 -5.73 -3.14
N ALA A 24 8.10 -7.04 -3.32
CA ALA A 24 7.07 -7.80 -4.01
C ALA A 24 5.75 -7.63 -3.24
N LEU A 25 4.64 -7.53 -3.97
CA LEU A 25 3.33 -7.63 -3.34
C LEU A 25 3.30 -8.91 -2.50
N PRO A 26 2.78 -8.85 -1.26
CA PRO A 26 2.60 -10.06 -0.46
C PRO A 26 1.82 -11.09 -1.27
N ASP A 27 1.93 -12.37 -0.90
CA ASP A 27 1.22 -13.49 -1.56
C ASP A 27 -0.29 -13.36 -1.31
N LEU A 28 -0.88 -12.36 -1.97
CA LEU A 28 -2.30 -12.08 -2.09
C LEU A 28 -2.77 -12.98 -3.22
N SER A 29 -2.67 -14.30 -3.03
CA SER A 29 -2.66 -15.38 -4.05
C SER A 29 -3.91 -15.45 -4.96
N SER A 30 -4.77 -14.44 -4.93
CA SER A 30 -5.75 -14.13 -5.96
C SER A 30 -5.60 -12.66 -6.30
N LEU A 31 -4.77 -12.35 -7.32
CA LEU A 31 -4.64 -11.05 -7.99
C LEU A 31 -6.03 -10.57 -8.50
N HIS A 32 -6.88 -10.14 -7.58
CA HIS A 32 -7.89 -9.12 -7.81
C HIS A 32 -7.15 -7.81 -8.14
N PRO A 33 -7.76 -6.84 -8.82
CA PRO A 33 -7.05 -5.89 -9.68
C PRO A 33 -6.36 -4.78 -8.88
N TRP A 34 -5.29 -5.15 -8.16
CA TRP A 34 -4.37 -4.23 -7.51
C TRP A 34 -3.46 -3.65 -8.57
N GLU A 35 -3.76 -2.42 -8.95
CA GLU A 35 -2.99 -1.67 -9.93
C GLU A 35 -2.08 -0.70 -9.19
N PHE A 36 -0.80 -0.67 -9.57
CA PHE A 36 0.12 0.33 -9.05
C PHE A 36 -0.41 1.72 -9.42
N TYR A 37 -0.60 2.56 -8.40
CA TYR A 37 -1.14 3.90 -8.57
C TYR A 37 -0.02 4.95 -8.53
N ARG A 38 0.78 4.97 -7.46
CA ARG A 38 1.93 5.87 -7.30
C ARG A 38 2.85 5.45 -6.17
N ALA A 39 4.07 5.96 -6.20
CA ALA A 39 4.91 6.02 -5.01
C ALA A 39 4.43 7.17 -4.09
N VAL A 40 4.53 6.94 -2.78
CA VAL A 40 4.13 7.86 -1.72
C VAL A 40 5.26 7.95 -0.71
N ALA A 41 5.67 9.17 -0.38
CA ALA A 41 6.73 9.37 0.60
C ALA A 41 6.19 9.14 2.03
N ALA A 42 7.03 8.62 2.93
CA ALA A 42 6.62 8.30 4.31
C ALA A 42 6.04 9.50 5.08
N ASN A 43 6.43 10.72 4.73
CA ASN A 43 5.91 11.96 5.32
C ASN A 43 4.51 12.35 4.83
N GLU A 44 4.03 11.74 3.73
CA GLU A 44 2.64 11.87 3.26
C GLU A 44 1.70 10.88 3.98
N LEU A 45 2.24 9.91 4.70
CA LEU A 45 1.50 8.87 5.41
C LEU A 45 1.41 9.18 6.90
N SER A 46 0.34 8.69 7.54
CA SER A 46 0.26 8.71 9.01
C SER A 46 1.29 7.78 9.64
N ALA A 47 1.82 8.15 10.80
CA ALA A 47 2.82 7.36 11.51
C ALA A 47 2.33 5.93 11.82
N GLU A 48 1.04 5.76 12.11
CA GLU A 48 0.42 4.45 12.32
C GLU A 48 0.52 3.56 11.07
N LEU A 49 0.21 4.10 9.90
CA LEU A 49 0.28 3.38 8.64
C LEU A 49 1.72 2.97 8.32
N VAL A 50 2.67 3.89 8.51
CA VAL A 50 4.10 3.62 8.35
C VAL A 50 4.54 2.47 9.25
N GLN A 51 4.13 2.48 10.53
CA GLN A 51 4.46 1.39 11.45
C GLN A 51 3.85 0.05 11.02
N ARG A 52 2.59 0.03 10.57
CA ARG A 52 1.94 -1.20 10.09
C ARG A 52 2.68 -1.77 8.86
N ILE A 53 3.03 -0.94 7.88
CA ILE A 53 3.82 -1.40 6.72
C ILE A 53 5.22 -1.89 7.15
N GLN A 54 5.79 -1.31 8.20
CA GLN A 54 7.06 -1.78 8.76
C GLN A 54 6.92 -3.10 9.53
N ILE A 55 5.80 -3.39 10.18
CA ILE A 55 5.60 -4.64 10.93
C ILE A 55 5.14 -5.77 10.00
N ASP A 56 4.08 -5.52 9.23
CA ASP A 56 3.38 -6.50 8.42
C ASP A 56 3.89 -6.57 6.96
N GLY A 57 4.77 -5.65 6.56
CA GLY A 57 5.27 -5.50 5.19
C GLY A 57 4.29 -4.78 4.25
N HIS A 58 3.04 -4.61 4.68
CA HIS A 58 1.96 -3.95 3.94
C HIS A 58 0.92 -3.35 4.90
N ALA A 59 0.09 -2.43 4.42
CA ALA A 59 -1.08 -1.94 5.14
C ALA A 59 -2.20 -1.56 4.18
N PHE A 60 -3.44 -1.83 4.59
CA PHE A 60 -4.64 -1.37 3.90
C PHE A 60 -5.14 -0.08 4.51
N GLN A 61 -5.61 0.83 3.67
CA GLN A 61 -6.20 2.09 4.07
C GLN A 61 -7.38 2.42 3.16
N ASP A 62 -8.45 2.92 3.76
CA ASP A 62 -9.57 3.50 3.04
C ASP A 62 -9.21 4.92 2.55
N LEU A 63 -9.54 5.21 1.29
CA LEU A 63 -9.25 6.44 0.54
C LEU A 63 -10.50 7.33 0.40
N GLY A 64 -11.63 6.99 1.04
CA GLY A 64 -12.92 7.66 0.96
C GLY A 64 -13.14 8.79 1.98
#